data_AF-A0A0U5FNG1-F1
#
_entry.id   AF-A0A0U5FNG1-F1
#
_cell.length_a   1.000
_cell.length_b   1.000
_cell.length_c   1.000
_cell.angle_alpha   90.00
_cell.angle_beta   90.00
_cell.angle_gamma   90.00
#
_symmetry.space_group_name_H-M   'P 1'
#
loop_
_entity.id
_entity.type
_entity.pdbx_description
1 polymer ?
#
loop_
_entity_poly.entity_id
_entity_poly.type
_entity_poly.pdbx_seq_one_letter_code
_entity_poly.pdbx_strand_id
1 'polypeptide(L)'
;MPGIHAERPLKISIDRGGTFTDCVCRVQGQEDIVVKILSVDTRNYPDAPTEAIRRVLERFYATPIPRGTELDLKDVEWIRMGTTVATNALLERKGERTAFLVTAGFKDILQIGNQSRPYMFDLAIRRPQPLFSDVFEVPERVVLAQCSDSHLRNLKLQHPEPVETVQGTSGEAVQIIQPLDLESTRLYLQRIYAEGFRSIAVCFMHSYIFPPHELLVTTSQRRLDSST
;
A
#
# COMPACT_ATOMS: atom_id res chain seq x y z
N MET A 1 32.87 14.89 22.57
CA MET A 1 33.38 14.37 21.29
C MET A 1 32.27 13.57 20.64
N PRO A 2 31.75 13.96 19.47
CA PRO A 2 30.80 13.13 18.75
C PRO A 2 31.53 11.86 18.29
N GLY A 3 30.95 10.70 18.57
CA GLY A 3 31.53 9.40 18.26
C GLY A 3 31.82 9.31 16.77
N ILE A 4 33.05 8.91 16.43
CA ILE A 4 33.43 8.51 15.08
C ILE A 4 32.57 7.28 14.78
N HIS A 5 31.44 7.47 14.08
CA HIS A 5 30.78 6.34 13.44
C HIS A 5 31.80 5.75 12.49
N ALA A 6 32.22 4.51 12.75
CA ALA A 6 33.05 3.77 11.81
C ALA A 6 32.37 3.84 10.45
N GLU A 7 33.01 4.47 9.46
CA GLU A 7 32.47 4.55 8.11
C GLU A 7 32.27 3.12 7.61
N ARG A 8 31.01 2.77 7.37
CA ARG A 8 30.64 1.46 6.86
C ARG A 8 30.97 1.43 5.36
N PRO A 9 31.90 0.58 4.91
CA PRO A 9 32.48 0.73 3.58
C PRO A 9 31.55 0.30 2.43
N LEU A 10 30.43 -0.39 2.71
CA LEU A 10 29.59 -1.02 1.67
C LEU A 10 28.28 -0.26 1.43
N LYS A 11 28.01 0.01 0.15
CA LYS A 11 26.79 0.64 -0.35
C LYS A 11 26.16 -0.23 -1.42
N ILE A 12 25.04 -0.89 -1.10
CA ILE A 12 24.48 -1.96 -1.95
C ILE A 12 23.23 -1.47 -2.67
N SER A 13 23.25 -1.52 -4.00
CA SER A 13 22.10 -1.24 -4.86
C SER A 13 21.66 -2.51 -5.58
N ILE A 14 20.38 -2.83 -5.48
CA ILE A 14 19.78 -4.03 -6.06
C ILE A 14 18.66 -3.62 -7.01
N ASP A 15 18.64 -4.20 -8.21
CA ASP A 15 17.51 -4.16 -9.13
C ASP A 15 17.00 -5.59 -9.36
N ARG A 16 15.81 -5.89 -8.81
CA ARG A 16 15.13 -7.16 -9.05
C ARG A 16 14.16 -7.02 -10.22
N GLY A 17 14.62 -7.49 -11.38
CA GLY A 17 13.82 -7.71 -12.58
C GLY A 17 12.95 -8.97 -12.50
N GLY A 18 12.32 -9.31 -13.64
CA GLY A 18 11.55 -10.56 -13.78
C GLY A 18 12.44 -11.80 -13.93
N THR A 19 13.54 -11.68 -14.69
CA THR A 19 14.44 -12.82 -14.99
C THR A 19 15.72 -12.77 -14.15
N PHE A 20 16.33 -11.60 -14.03
CA PHE A 20 17.61 -11.41 -13.34
C PHE A 20 17.51 -10.37 -12.25
N THR A 21 18.28 -10.60 -11.19
CA THR A 21 18.55 -9.64 -10.13
C THR A 21 19.99 -9.17 -10.29
N ASP A 22 20.13 -7.88 -10.53
CA ASP A 22 21.41 -7.20 -10.64
C ASP A 22 21.72 -6.52 -9.30
N CYS A 23 22.92 -6.72 -8.78
CA CYS A 23 23.37 -6.17 -7.52
C CYS A 23 24.74 -5.53 -7.70
N VAL A 24 24.83 -4.25 -7.37
CA VAL A 24 26.06 -3.46 -7.42
C VAL A 24 26.37 -2.99 -6.02
N CYS A 25 27.52 -3.39 -5.50
CA CYS A 25 28.03 -2.93 -4.22
C CYS A 25 29.22 -2.02 -4.45
N ARG A 26 29.07 -0.75 -4.09
CA ARG A 26 30.19 0.18 -4.03
C ARG A 26 30.94 -0.03 -2.74
N VAL A 27 32.24 -0.28 -2.86
CA VAL A 27 33.16 -0.51 -1.75
C VAL A 27 34.06 0.71 -1.62
N GLN A 28 34.10 1.33 -0.45
CA GLN A 28 34.91 2.52 -0.22
C GLN A 28 36.39 2.26 -0.50
N GLY A 29 36.96 2.98 -1.48
CA GLY A 29 38.38 2.88 -1.82
C GLY A 29 38.77 1.61 -2.59
N GLN A 30 37.82 0.81 -3.08
CA GLN A 30 38.06 -0.39 -3.86
C GLN A 30 37.17 -0.42 -5.12
N GLU A 31 37.39 -1.42 -5.98
CA GLU A 31 36.51 -1.64 -7.12
C GLU A 31 35.11 -2.10 -6.69
N ASP A 32 34.11 -1.72 -7.48
CA ASP A 32 32.72 -2.10 -7.24
C ASP A 32 32.53 -3.61 -7.45
N ILE A 33 31.80 -4.26 -6.54
CA ILE A 33 31.43 -5.67 -6.65
C ILE A 33 30.10 -5.77 -7.38
N VAL A 34 30.11 -6.44 -8.55
CA VAL A 34 28.90 -6.68 -9.34
C VAL A 34 28.50 -8.16 -9.30
N VAL A 35 27.24 -8.42 -8.97
CA VAL A 35 26.64 -9.76 -8.90
C VAL A 35 25.36 -9.75 -9.74
N LYS A 36 25.25 -10.73 -10.66
CA LYS A 36 24.03 -10.99 -11.44
C LYS A 36 23.59 -12.42 -11.22
N ILE A 37 22.34 -12.61 -10.81
CA ILE A 37 21.75 -13.92 -10.52
C ILE A 37 20.33 -14.02 -11.07
N LEU A 38 19.77 -15.23 -11.11
CA LEU A 38 18.37 -15.45 -11.49
C LEU A 38 17.44 -14.88 -10.41
N SER A 39 16.39 -14.17 -10.81
CA SER A 39 15.38 -13.62 -9.88
C SER A 39 14.51 -14.69 -9.24
N VAL A 40 14.38 -15.85 -9.88
CA VAL A 40 13.64 -17.01 -9.39
C VAL A 40 14.49 -18.27 -9.62
N ASP A 41 15.04 -18.82 -8.55
CA ASP A 41 15.75 -20.11 -8.56
C ASP A 41 15.56 -20.84 -7.23
N THR A 42 14.34 -21.33 -7.02
CA THR A 42 13.88 -21.95 -5.77
C THR A 42 14.69 -23.17 -5.35
N ARG A 43 15.46 -23.78 -6.26
CA ARG A 43 16.34 -24.91 -5.95
C ARG A 43 17.61 -24.48 -5.22
N ASN A 44 18.05 -23.23 -5.43
CA ASN A 44 19.33 -22.75 -4.93
C ASN A 44 19.19 -21.75 -3.78
N TYR A 45 18.17 -20.89 -3.83
CA TYR A 45 17.92 -19.88 -2.81
C TYR A 45 16.44 -19.44 -2.84
N PRO A 46 15.85 -19.09 -1.68
CA PRO A 46 14.45 -18.66 -1.61
C PRO A 46 14.24 -17.23 -2.10
N ASP A 47 15.26 -16.37 -1.96
CA ASP A 47 15.17 -14.94 -2.27
C ASP A 47 16.45 -14.44 -2.96
N ALA A 48 16.30 -13.87 -4.15
CA ALA A 48 17.42 -13.39 -4.97
C ALA A 48 18.14 -12.18 -4.34
N PRO A 49 17.47 -11.10 -3.89
CA PRO A 49 18.13 -10.00 -3.18
C PRO A 49 19.04 -10.44 -2.03
N THR A 50 18.53 -11.31 -1.16
CA THR A 50 19.30 -11.85 -0.02
C THR A 50 20.51 -12.65 -0.49
N GLU A 51 20.33 -13.51 -1.50
CA GLU A 51 21.43 -14.26 -2.11
C GLU A 51 22.48 -13.34 -2.77
N ALA A 52 22.06 -12.24 -3.41
CA ALA A 52 22.96 -11.30 -4.03
C ALA A 52 23.82 -10.57 -2.98
N ILE A 53 23.22 -10.15 -1.87
CA ILE A 53 23.94 -9.57 -0.72
C ILE A 53 24.93 -10.59 -0.16
N ARG A 54 24.52 -11.85 0.04
CA ARG A 54 25.41 -12.91 0.51
C ARG A 54 26.66 -13.04 -0.37
N ARG A 55 26.49 -13.09 -1.70
CA ARG A 55 27.63 -13.17 -2.65
C ARG A 55 28.51 -11.93 -2.65
N VAL A 56 27.95 -10.74 -2.42
CA VAL A 56 28.71 -9.50 -2.24
C VAL A 56 29.58 -9.60 -0.99
N LEU A 57 29.00 -10.02 0.14
CA LEU A 57 29.72 -10.16 1.40
C LEU A 57 30.79 -11.25 1.33
N GLU A 58 30.53 -12.39 0.66
CA GLU A 58 31.54 -13.42 0.43
C GLU A 58 32.77 -12.88 -0.32
N ARG A 59 32.54 -12.04 -1.34
CA ARG A 59 33.61 -11.42 -2.11
C ARG A 59 34.36 -10.36 -1.31
N PHE A 60 33.65 -9.56 -0.53
CA PHE A 60 34.25 -8.52 0.30
C PHE A 60 35.09 -9.10 1.45
N TYR A 61 34.57 -10.09 2.18
CA TYR A 61 35.29 -10.73 3.27
C TYR A 61 36.26 -11.83 2.81
N ALA A 62 36.26 -12.17 1.53
CA ALA A 62 37.01 -13.30 0.95
C ALA A 62 36.81 -14.62 1.73
N THR A 63 35.62 -14.82 2.30
CA THR A 63 35.26 -15.99 3.11
C THR A 63 33.93 -16.57 2.64
N PRO A 64 33.77 -17.91 2.59
CA PRO A 64 32.50 -18.52 2.25
C PRO A 64 31.44 -18.23 3.31
N ILE A 65 30.25 -17.82 2.89
CA ILE A 65 29.10 -17.58 3.77
C ILE A 65 28.03 -18.61 3.39
N PRO A 66 27.69 -19.56 4.26
CA PRO A 66 26.69 -20.58 3.94
C PRO A 66 25.34 -19.97 3.53
N ARG A 67 24.62 -20.67 2.65
CA ARG A 67 23.26 -20.24 2.28
C ARG A 67 22.30 -20.43 3.45
N GLY A 68 21.33 -19.54 3.59
CA GLY A 68 20.27 -19.63 4.61
C GLY A 68 20.72 -19.25 6.03
N THR A 69 21.95 -18.79 6.22
CA THR A 69 22.38 -18.18 7.48
C THR A 69 22.04 -16.70 7.50
N GLU A 70 21.86 -16.16 8.70
CA GLU A 70 21.74 -14.72 8.90
C GLU A 70 23.01 -14.00 8.40
N LEU A 71 22.83 -12.87 7.72
CA LEU A 71 23.93 -12.10 7.12
C LEU A 71 24.39 -11.02 8.10
N ASP A 72 25.68 -10.97 8.40
CA ASP A 72 26.28 -9.88 9.16
C ASP A 72 26.41 -8.63 8.28
N LEU A 73 25.64 -7.58 8.60
CA LEU A 73 25.58 -6.32 7.85
C LEU A 73 26.38 -5.19 8.52
N LYS A 74 27.29 -5.49 9.46
CA LYS A 74 28.04 -4.46 10.21
C LYS A 74 28.78 -3.45 9.33
N ASP A 75 29.26 -3.89 8.16
CA ASP A 75 30.03 -3.08 7.21
C ASP A 75 29.15 -2.45 6.11
N VAL A 76 27.83 -2.65 6.17
CA VAL A 76 26.86 -2.11 5.22
C VAL A 76 26.27 -0.80 5.72
N GLU A 77 26.54 0.29 4.98
CA GLU A 77 25.98 1.62 5.26
C GLU A 77 24.49 1.67 4.91
N TRP A 78 24.15 1.22 3.70
CA TRP A 78 22.76 1.13 3.24
C TRP A 78 22.58 0.07 2.16
N ILE A 79 21.34 -0.38 2.06
CA ILE A 79 20.85 -1.23 0.97
C ILE A 79 19.68 -0.48 0.32
N ARG A 80 19.74 -0.30 -1.00
CA ARG A 80 18.66 0.25 -1.82
C ARG A 80 18.21 -0.81 -2.80
N MET A 81 16.91 -1.03 -2.86
CA MET A 81 16.34 -2.03 -3.74
C MET A 81 15.25 -1.42 -4.61
N GLY A 82 15.45 -1.48 -5.92
CA GLY A 82 14.41 -1.33 -6.93
C GLY A 82 13.86 -2.71 -7.30
N THR A 83 12.56 -2.80 -7.57
CA THR A 83 11.97 -4.03 -8.09
C THR A 83 10.80 -3.76 -9.01
N THR A 84 10.63 -4.65 -9.97
CA THR A 84 9.52 -4.66 -10.93
C THR A 84 8.37 -5.58 -10.51
N VAL A 85 8.46 -6.23 -9.33
CA VAL A 85 7.45 -7.20 -8.87
C VAL A 85 6.06 -6.57 -8.73
N ALA A 86 5.96 -5.38 -8.13
CA ALA A 86 4.67 -4.72 -7.90
C ALA A 86 4.00 -4.26 -9.20
N THR A 87 4.76 -3.70 -10.14
CA THR A 87 4.23 -3.23 -11.42
C THR A 87 3.78 -4.40 -12.29
N ASN A 88 4.55 -5.49 -12.33
CA ASN A 88 4.17 -6.69 -13.07
C ASN A 88 2.96 -7.37 -12.44
N ALA A 89 2.88 -7.45 -11.11
CA ALA A 89 1.70 -7.96 -10.41
C ALA A 89 0.43 -7.19 -10.78
N LEU A 90 0.52 -5.86 -10.88
CA LEU A 90 -0.60 -5.02 -11.32
C LEU A 90 -0.98 -5.26 -12.79
N LEU A 91 0.00 -5.28 -13.69
CA LEU A 91 -0.22 -5.49 -15.13
C LEU A 91 -0.78 -6.88 -15.45
N GLU A 92 -0.28 -7.91 -14.77
CA GLU A 92 -0.72 -9.29 -14.92
C GLU A 92 -1.97 -9.62 -14.08
N ARG A 93 -2.51 -8.64 -13.33
CA ARG A 93 -3.61 -8.82 -12.37
C ARG A 93 -3.38 -9.97 -11.38
N LYS A 94 -2.12 -10.18 -10.98
CA LYS A 94 -1.71 -11.16 -9.98
C LYS A 94 -1.62 -10.47 -8.61
N GLY A 95 -2.77 -10.25 -8.01
CA GLY A 95 -2.90 -9.71 -6.65
C GLY A 95 -3.87 -10.51 -5.80
N GLU A 96 -3.91 -10.20 -4.51
CA GLU A 96 -4.87 -10.81 -3.57
C GLU A 96 -6.30 -10.34 -3.89
N ARG A 97 -7.28 -11.24 -3.74
CA ARG A 97 -8.70 -10.87 -3.90
C ARG A 97 -9.04 -9.81 -2.86
N THR A 98 -9.40 -8.63 -3.34
CA THR A 98 -9.64 -7.46 -2.49
C THR A 98 -11.10 -7.05 -2.54
N ALA A 99 -11.71 -6.87 -1.37
CA ALA A 99 -13.02 -6.24 -1.22
C ALA A 99 -12.87 -4.73 -1.02
N PHE A 100 -13.75 -3.93 -1.62
CA PHE A 100 -13.75 -2.48 -1.52
C PHE A 100 -14.89 -2.00 -0.62
N LEU A 101 -14.56 -1.38 0.50
CA LEU A 101 -15.51 -0.75 1.41
C LEU A 101 -15.53 0.75 1.11
N VAL A 102 -16.70 1.27 0.78
CA VAL A 102 -16.88 2.66 0.37
C VAL A 102 -18.13 3.22 1.03
N THR A 103 -18.18 4.53 1.20
CA THR A 103 -19.36 5.21 1.70
C THR A 103 -20.59 4.84 0.89
N ALA A 104 -21.72 4.59 1.54
CA ALA A 104 -22.95 4.19 0.86
C ALA A 104 -23.37 5.19 -0.23
N GLY A 105 -23.91 4.71 -1.36
CA GLY A 105 -24.20 5.53 -2.55
C GLY A 105 -23.00 5.79 -3.47
N PHE A 106 -21.82 5.27 -3.15
CA PHE A 106 -20.59 5.45 -3.94
C PHE A 106 -19.97 4.13 -4.45
N LYS A 107 -20.70 3.00 -4.48
CA LYS A 107 -20.14 1.71 -4.96
C LYS A 107 -19.47 1.81 -6.34
N ASP A 108 -20.04 2.63 -7.22
CA ASP A 108 -19.64 2.73 -8.62
C ASP A 108 -18.54 3.78 -8.84
N ILE A 109 -18.02 4.43 -7.78
CA ILE A 109 -17.09 5.57 -7.92
C ILE A 109 -15.84 5.22 -8.75
N LEU A 110 -15.23 4.04 -8.51
CA LEU A 110 -14.05 3.59 -9.27
C LEU A 110 -14.41 3.07 -10.66
N GLN A 111 -15.64 2.58 -10.85
CA GLN A 111 -16.15 2.21 -12.16
C GLN A 111 -16.45 3.45 -13.00
N ILE A 112 -16.93 4.55 -12.40
CA ILE A 112 -17.16 5.84 -13.06
C ILE A 112 -15.83 6.55 -13.33
N GLY A 113 -14.88 6.48 -12.39
CA GLY A 113 -13.59 7.16 -12.48
C GLY A 113 -13.76 8.67 -12.62
N ASN A 114 -12.89 9.30 -13.40
CA ASN A 114 -12.91 10.75 -13.67
C ASN A 114 -13.55 11.09 -15.03
N GLN A 115 -14.28 10.15 -15.64
CA GLN A 115 -14.89 10.28 -16.97
C GLN A 115 -13.93 10.65 -18.11
N SER A 116 -12.61 10.58 -17.91
CA SER A 116 -11.63 10.87 -18.95
C SER A 116 -11.72 9.84 -20.07
N ARG A 117 -11.80 10.32 -21.32
CA ARG A 117 -11.82 9.49 -22.53
C ARG A 117 -10.50 9.68 -23.29
N PRO A 118 -9.65 8.65 -23.41
CA PRO A 118 -8.44 8.74 -24.22
C PRO A 118 -8.73 9.11 -25.67
N TYR A 119 -9.84 8.60 -26.21
CA TYR A 119 -10.34 8.91 -27.56
C TYR A 119 -11.78 9.42 -27.45
N MET A 120 -11.97 10.75 -27.47
CA MET A 120 -13.27 11.37 -27.18
C MET A 120 -14.40 10.95 -28.12
N PHE A 121 -14.07 10.64 -29.38
CA PHE A 121 -15.04 10.32 -30.44
C PHE A 121 -15.28 8.81 -30.64
N ASP A 122 -14.59 7.95 -29.89
CA ASP A 122 -14.83 6.52 -29.97
C ASP A 122 -16.16 6.18 -29.27
N LEU A 123 -17.10 5.61 -30.02
CA LEU A 123 -18.39 5.16 -29.51
C LEU A 123 -18.26 3.85 -28.73
N ALA A 124 -17.25 3.03 -29.04
CA ALA A 124 -17.03 1.71 -28.44
C ALA A 124 -15.96 1.78 -27.33
N ILE A 125 -16.25 2.55 -26.29
CA ILE A 125 -15.31 2.82 -25.19
C ILE A 125 -14.96 1.53 -24.44
N ARG A 126 -13.66 1.17 -24.45
CA ARG A 126 -13.12 0.08 -23.63
C ARG A 126 -12.61 0.64 -22.32
N ARG A 127 -13.27 0.28 -21.22
CA ARG A 127 -12.89 0.69 -19.87
C ARG A 127 -12.18 -0.47 -19.16
N PRO A 128 -11.05 -0.22 -18.47
CA PRO A 128 -10.46 -1.22 -17.60
C PRO A 128 -11.47 -1.62 -16.51
N GLN A 129 -11.57 -2.91 -16.22
CA GLN A 129 -12.35 -3.37 -15.07
C GLN A 129 -11.69 -2.91 -13.77
N PRO A 130 -12.46 -2.62 -12.71
CA PRO A 130 -11.92 -2.37 -11.38
C PRO A 130 -11.01 -3.51 -10.89
N LEU A 131 -10.16 -3.20 -9.90
CA LEU A 131 -9.23 -4.17 -9.30
C LEU A 131 -9.87 -4.97 -8.15
N PHE A 132 -10.93 -4.46 -7.54
CA PHE A 132 -11.65 -5.16 -6.48
C PHE A 132 -12.56 -6.26 -7.04
N SER A 133 -12.81 -7.29 -6.23
CA SER A 133 -13.68 -8.42 -6.58
C SER A 133 -15.07 -8.33 -5.96
N ASP A 134 -15.21 -7.58 -4.86
CA ASP A 134 -16.50 -7.32 -4.19
C ASP A 134 -16.50 -5.88 -3.67
N VAL A 135 -17.68 -5.29 -3.53
CA VAL A 135 -17.87 -3.92 -3.03
C VAL A 135 -18.99 -3.86 -2.00
N PHE A 136 -18.74 -3.13 -0.91
CA PHE A 136 -19.72 -2.90 0.14
C PHE A 136 -19.88 -1.42 0.43
N GLU A 137 -21.13 -1.01 0.38
CA GLU A 137 -21.58 0.31 0.72
C GLU A 137 -21.80 0.39 2.22
N VAL A 138 -20.80 0.93 2.91
CA VAL A 138 -20.84 1.12 4.36
C VAL A 138 -21.82 2.26 4.68
N PRO A 139 -22.83 2.03 5.53
CA PRO A 139 -23.71 3.09 5.99
C PRO A 139 -22.93 4.04 6.91
N GLU A 140 -22.32 5.06 6.33
CA GLU A 140 -21.77 6.21 7.02
C GLU A 140 -21.89 7.45 6.13
N ARG A 141 -21.84 8.64 6.73
CA ARG A 141 -21.76 9.89 5.97
C ARG A 141 -21.12 10.97 6.80
N VAL A 142 -20.05 11.52 6.24
CA VAL A 142 -19.36 12.69 6.77
C VAL A 142 -19.31 13.76 5.69
N VAL A 143 -19.45 15.02 6.08
CA VAL A 143 -19.35 16.20 5.20
C VAL A 143 -18.53 17.29 5.90
N LEU A 144 -18.00 18.23 5.14
CA LEU A 144 -17.36 19.42 5.70
C LEU A 144 -18.44 20.45 6.06
N ALA A 145 -18.35 21.03 7.26
CA ALA A 145 -19.27 22.08 7.69
C ALA A 145 -19.11 23.37 6.86
N GLN A 146 -17.88 23.61 6.38
CA GLN A 146 -17.54 24.74 5.51
C GLN A 146 -16.48 24.27 4.51
N CYS A 147 -16.67 24.61 3.23
CA CYS A 147 -15.69 24.32 2.19
C CYS A 147 -14.73 25.51 2.07
N SER A 148 -13.46 25.29 2.43
CA SER A 148 -12.41 26.31 2.42
C SER A 148 -11.95 26.67 1.00
N ASP A 149 -12.23 25.82 0.01
CA ASP A 149 -11.85 26.03 -1.40
C ASP A 149 -12.95 26.73 -2.22
N SER A 150 -12.59 27.89 -2.78
CA SER A 150 -13.34 28.72 -3.74
C SER A 150 -14.64 29.40 -3.22
N HIS A 151 -15.28 30.22 -4.08
CA HIS A 151 -16.41 31.16 -3.83
C HIS A 151 -17.63 30.62 -3.05
N LEU A 152 -17.63 29.33 -2.70
CA LEU A 152 -18.62 28.64 -1.90
C LEU A 152 -18.38 28.76 -0.38
N ARG A 153 -17.31 29.43 0.08
CA ARG A 153 -17.04 29.69 1.51
C ARG A 153 -18.23 30.25 2.30
N ASN A 154 -19.09 31.02 1.62
CA ASN A 154 -20.26 31.65 2.22
C ASN A 154 -21.58 30.91 1.92
N LEU A 155 -21.55 29.83 1.14
CA LEU A 155 -22.74 29.02 0.91
C LEU A 155 -22.95 28.09 2.12
N LYS A 156 -24.08 28.29 2.80
CA LYS A 156 -24.63 27.25 3.66
C LYS A 156 -25.13 26.12 2.78
N LEU A 157 -24.42 25.00 2.79
CA LEU A 157 -24.88 23.78 2.15
C LEU A 157 -26.12 23.26 2.89
N GLN A 158 -27.13 22.85 2.14
CA GLN A 158 -28.31 22.19 2.71
C GLN A 158 -28.07 20.68 2.71
N HIS A 159 -28.06 20.09 3.88
CA HIS A 159 -27.99 18.65 4.10
C HIS A 159 -28.83 18.33 5.34
N PRO A 160 -29.12 17.05 5.64
CA PRO A 160 -29.76 16.68 6.89
C PRO A 160 -29.00 17.26 8.08
N GLU A 161 -29.72 17.50 9.19
CA GLU A 161 -29.09 17.98 10.42
C GLU A 161 -28.00 16.99 10.86
N PRO A 162 -26.78 17.47 11.16
CA PRO A 162 -25.70 16.60 11.60
C PRO A 162 -26.02 16.00 12.96
N VAL A 163 -25.67 14.73 13.14
CA VAL A 163 -25.73 14.06 14.44
C VAL A 163 -24.66 14.64 15.37
N GLU A 164 -23.49 14.93 14.82
CA GLU A 164 -22.35 15.46 15.57
C GLU A 164 -21.50 16.37 14.68
N THR A 165 -20.88 17.39 15.27
CA THR A 165 -19.85 18.20 14.62
C THR A 165 -18.55 18.07 15.39
N VAL A 166 -17.50 17.66 14.68
CA VAL A 166 -16.17 17.40 15.23
C VAL A 166 -15.11 18.19 14.46
N GLN A 167 -13.94 18.36 15.05
CA GLN A 167 -12.82 18.99 14.37
C GLN A 167 -11.98 17.91 13.66
N GLY A 168 -11.75 18.09 12.36
CA GLY A 168 -10.90 17.21 11.55
C GLY A 168 -9.41 17.40 11.82
N THR A 169 -8.59 16.54 11.24
CA THR A 169 -7.12 16.53 11.39
C THR A 169 -6.45 17.81 10.88
N SER A 170 -7.07 18.46 9.88
CA SER A 170 -6.65 19.74 9.29
C SER A 170 -7.16 20.97 10.07
N GLY A 171 -7.93 20.77 11.14
CA GLY A 171 -8.56 21.83 11.92
C GLY A 171 -9.93 22.30 11.39
N GLU A 172 -10.36 21.80 10.23
CA GLU A 172 -11.67 22.09 9.63
C GLU A 172 -12.81 21.42 10.41
N ALA A 173 -13.97 22.08 10.46
CA ALA A 173 -15.15 21.50 11.09
C ALA A 173 -15.80 20.46 10.17
N VAL A 174 -16.02 19.27 10.72
CA VAL A 174 -16.55 18.10 10.05
C VAL A 174 -17.89 17.74 10.68
N GLN A 175 -18.88 17.49 9.86
CA GLN A 175 -20.23 17.14 10.27
C GLN A 175 -20.52 15.67 9.95
N ILE A 176 -20.87 14.91 10.98
CA ILE A 176 -21.28 13.52 10.87
C ILE A 176 -22.79 13.52 10.62
N ILE A 177 -23.19 13.22 9.39
CA ILE A 177 -24.60 13.13 8.99
C ILE A 177 -25.15 11.74 9.33
N GLN A 178 -24.32 10.71 9.13
CA GLN A 178 -24.64 9.34 9.50
C GLN A 178 -23.40 8.71 10.15
N PRO A 179 -23.49 8.28 11.42
CA PRO A 179 -22.43 7.55 12.08
C PRO A 179 -22.12 6.24 11.35
N LEU A 180 -20.89 5.73 11.51
CA LEU A 180 -20.48 4.44 10.98
C LEU A 180 -21.33 3.31 11.57
N ASP A 181 -22.03 2.57 10.72
CA ASP A 181 -22.70 1.33 11.10
C ASP A 181 -21.68 0.17 11.20
N LEU A 182 -21.19 -0.03 12.42
CA LEU A 182 -20.24 -1.09 12.74
C LEU A 182 -20.83 -2.48 12.63
N GLU A 183 -22.13 -2.66 12.90
CA GLU A 183 -22.73 -3.99 12.91
C GLU A 183 -22.87 -4.55 11.49
N SER A 184 -23.41 -3.77 10.55
CA SER A 184 -23.51 -4.21 9.15
C SER A 184 -22.12 -4.39 8.54
N THR A 185 -21.18 -3.50 8.85
CA THR A 185 -19.78 -3.62 8.41
C THR A 185 -19.14 -4.91 8.93
N ARG A 186 -19.31 -5.24 10.22
CA ARG A 186 -18.79 -6.47 10.82
C ARG A 186 -19.38 -7.72 10.17
N LEU A 187 -20.70 -7.75 9.94
CA LEU A 187 -21.36 -8.87 9.29
C LEU A 187 -20.84 -9.08 7.87
N TYR A 188 -20.63 -8.00 7.11
CA TYR A 188 -20.03 -8.08 5.79
C TYR A 188 -18.60 -8.62 5.83
N LEU A 189 -17.75 -8.10 6.74
CA LEU A 189 -16.36 -8.55 6.89
C LEU A 189 -16.29 -10.04 7.22
N GLN A 190 -17.16 -10.54 8.12
CA GLN A 190 -17.26 -11.97 8.44
C GLN A 190 -17.64 -12.81 7.22
N ARG A 191 -18.61 -12.32 6.42
CA ARG A 191 -19.05 -12.99 5.19
C ARG A 191 -17.90 -13.14 4.19
N ILE A 192 -17.23 -12.03 3.83
CA ILE A 192 -16.15 -12.06 2.83
C ILE A 192 -14.94 -12.85 3.33
N TYR A 193 -14.68 -12.85 4.63
CA TYR A 193 -13.61 -13.66 5.20
C TYR A 193 -13.88 -15.16 5.01
N ALA A 194 -15.14 -15.59 5.22
CA ALA A 194 -15.59 -16.95 4.96
C ALA A 194 -15.55 -17.32 3.45
N GLU A 195 -15.76 -16.35 2.56
CA GLU A 195 -15.59 -16.49 1.11
C GLU A 195 -14.12 -16.49 0.63
N GLY A 196 -13.17 -16.38 1.58
CA GLY A 196 -11.74 -16.48 1.34
C GLY A 196 -11.03 -15.16 1.05
N PHE A 197 -11.67 -14.00 1.22
CA PHE A 197 -10.99 -12.71 1.10
C PHE A 197 -9.97 -12.52 2.23
N ARG A 198 -8.78 -12.03 1.89
CA ARG A 198 -7.71 -11.69 2.84
C ARG A 198 -7.20 -10.26 2.72
N SER A 199 -7.75 -9.49 1.78
CA SER A 199 -7.43 -8.10 1.53
C SER A 199 -8.71 -7.28 1.47
N ILE A 200 -8.69 -6.11 2.11
CA ILE A 200 -9.75 -5.10 2.04
C ILE A 200 -9.12 -3.74 1.74
N ALA A 201 -9.84 -2.91 0.99
CA ALA A 201 -9.52 -1.50 0.80
C ALA A 201 -10.70 -0.69 1.33
N VAL A 202 -10.45 0.24 2.25
CA VAL A 202 -11.47 1.13 2.82
C VAL A 202 -11.22 2.54 2.26
N CYS A 203 -12.26 3.17 1.73
CA CYS A 203 -12.18 4.54 1.22
C CYS A 203 -13.51 5.25 1.49
N PHE A 204 -13.53 6.04 2.56
CA PHE A 204 -14.68 6.85 2.93
C PHE A 204 -14.54 8.30 2.49
N MET A 205 -15.67 8.93 2.23
CA MET A 205 -15.72 10.34 1.88
C MET A 205 -15.09 11.19 3.00
N HIS A 206 -14.20 12.10 2.60
CA HIS A 206 -13.49 13.01 3.51
C HIS A 206 -12.60 12.32 4.57
N SER A 207 -12.21 11.06 4.38
CA SER A 207 -11.36 10.34 5.34
C SER A 207 -9.98 10.96 5.56
N TYR A 208 -9.47 11.73 4.59
CA TYR A 208 -8.24 12.52 4.72
C TYR A 208 -8.32 13.62 5.80
N ILE A 209 -9.53 14.14 6.08
CA ILE A 209 -9.81 15.10 7.17
C ILE A 209 -10.37 14.38 8.40
N PHE A 210 -11.18 13.33 8.20
CA PHE A 210 -11.82 12.57 9.25
C PHE A 210 -11.55 11.06 9.11
N PRO A 211 -10.34 10.59 9.48
CA PRO A 211 -9.97 9.18 9.43
C PRO A 211 -10.64 8.25 10.48
N PRO A 212 -11.25 8.70 11.60
CA PRO A 212 -11.75 7.78 12.63
C PRO A 212 -12.65 6.66 12.13
N HIS A 213 -13.56 6.91 11.17
CA HIS A 213 -14.42 5.85 10.63
C HIS A 213 -13.62 4.73 9.94
N GLU A 214 -12.63 5.04 9.10
CA GLU A 214 -11.79 4.02 8.45
C GLU A 214 -10.94 3.23 9.47
N LEU A 215 -10.42 3.93 10.48
CA LEU A 215 -9.64 3.32 11.54
C LEU A 215 -10.48 2.37 12.43
N LEU A 216 -11.74 2.70 12.68
CA LEU A 216 -12.67 1.85 13.42
C LEU A 216 -12.96 0.53 12.67
N VAL A 217 -13.12 0.59 11.36
CA VAL A 217 -13.25 -0.62 10.53
C VAL A 217 -12.00 -1.51 10.66
N THR A 218 -10.81 -0.91 10.60
CA THR A 218 -9.53 -1.64 10.67
C THR A 218 -9.29 -2.26 12.05
N THR A 219 -9.61 -1.54 13.13
CA THR A 219 -9.40 -2.00 14.52
C THR A 219 -10.40 -3.10 14.93
N SER A 220 -11.63 -3.03 14.43
CA SER A 220 -12.64 -4.08 14.65
C SER A 220 -12.20 -5.42 14.07
N GLN A 221 -11.51 -5.41 12.92
CA GLN A 221 -10.96 -6.63 12.31
C GLN A 221 -9.83 -7.25 13.14
N ARG A 222 -8.89 -6.46 13.66
CA ARG A 222 -7.75 -7.01 14.43
C ARG A 222 -8.17 -7.78 15.67
N ARG A 223 -9.30 -7.41 16.29
CA ARG A 223 -9.87 -8.12 17.46
C ARG A 223 -10.49 -9.46 17.08
N LEU A 224 -11.03 -9.59 15.87
CA LEU A 224 -11.54 -10.87 15.34
C LEU A 224 -10.39 -11.84 15.10
N ASP A 225 -9.29 -11.36 14.49
CA ASP A 225 -8.12 -12.20 14.19
C ASP A 225 -7.40 -12.70 15.46
N SER A 226 -7.45 -11.96 16.57
CA SER A 226 -6.83 -12.36 17.86
C SER A 226 -7.67 -13.32 18.72
N SER A 227 -8.89 -13.63 18.28
CA SER A 227 -9.86 -14.46 19.03
C SER A 227 -10.06 -15.86 18.40
N THR A 228 -9.22 -16.21 17.42
CA THR A 228 -9.23 -17.48 16.67
C THR A 228 -7.85 -18.11 16.71
#